data_AF-A0A3M1F8D9-F1
#
_entry.id   AF-A0A3M1F8D9-F1
#
_cell.length_a   1.000
_cell.length_b   1.000
_cell.length_c   1.000
_cell.angle_alpha   90.00
_cell.angle_beta   90.00
_cell.angle_gamma   90.00
#
_symmetry.space_group_name_H-M   'P 1'
#
loop_
_entity.id
_entity.type
_entity.pdbx_description
1 polymer ?
#
loop_
_entity_poly.entity_id
_entity_poly.type
_entity_poly.pdbx_seq_one_letter_code
_entity_poly.pdbx_strand_id
1 'polypeptide(L)'
;MFCPKCGSLLRPKKEKDKAVLACSCGFVDRKHEGAPLKEVVKNEEKNLNVVDGEEEGMLPLTDAECPKCHHAKAFFWLVQTRAGDEGETKFLKCESCGNTWRDYG
;
A
#
# COMPACT_ATOMS: atom_id res chain seq x y z
N MET A 1 4.11 -19.64 -6.67
CA MET A 1 3.25 -20.77 -6.25
C MET A 1 2.13 -21.00 -7.28
N PHE A 2 2.49 -21.17 -8.56
CA PHE A 2 1.55 -21.24 -9.68
C PHE A 2 1.76 -22.52 -10.48
N CYS A 3 0.69 -23.06 -11.05
CA CYS A 3 0.73 -24.28 -11.82
C CYS A 3 1.32 -24.03 -13.22
N PRO A 4 2.34 -24.79 -13.64
CA PRO A 4 2.94 -24.64 -14.97
C PRO A 4 2.01 -25.09 -16.11
N LYS A 5 0.95 -25.85 -15.81
CA LYS A 5 0.01 -26.35 -16.83
C LYS A 5 -1.13 -25.38 -17.12
N CYS A 6 -1.69 -24.73 -16.11
CA CYS A 6 -2.89 -23.90 -16.25
C CYS A 6 -2.74 -22.48 -15.68
N GLY A 7 -1.56 -22.11 -15.19
CA GLY A 7 -1.29 -20.80 -14.60
C GLY A 7 -1.98 -20.53 -13.25
N SER A 8 -2.86 -21.42 -12.80
CA SER A 8 -3.63 -21.21 -11.56
C SER A 8 -2.76 -21.34 -10.31
N LEU A 9 -3.15 -20.65 -9.24
CA LEU A 9 -2.47 -20.75 -7.94
C LEU A 9 -2.55 -22.18 -7.38
N LEU A 10 -1.43 -22.72 -6.91
CA LEU A 10 -1.42 -24.02 -6.24
C LEU A 10 -2.01 -23.91 -4.83
N ARG A 11 -2.76 -24.94 -4.40
CA ARG A 11 -3.40 -25.02 -3.09
C ARG A 11 -2.75 -26.14 -2.25
N PRO A 12 -2.54 -25.94 -0.95
CA PRO A 12 -2.03 -26.99 -0.08
C PRO A 12 -3.03 -28.14 0.04
N LYS A 13 -2.54 -29.36 -0.10
CA LYS A 13 -3.28 -30.62 0.05
C LYS A 13 -2.46 -31.54 0.97
N LYS A 14 -3.12 -32.22 1.90
CA LYS A 14 -2.47 -33.23 2.75
C LYS A 14 -2.47 -34.57 2.02
N GLU A 15 -1.30 -35.15 1.84
CA GLU A 15 -1.13 -36.50 1.27
C GLU A 15 -0.18 -37.29 2.20
N LYS A 16 -0.68 -38.35 2.84
CA LYS A 16 0.09 -39.25 3.73
C LYS A 16 1.00 -38.50 4.73
N ASP A 17 0.41 -37.64 5.56
CA ASP A 17 1.07 -36.80 6.57
C ASP A 17 1.99 -35.68 6.06
N LYS A 18 2.04 -35.44 4.75
CA LYS A 18 2.83 -34.35 4.17
C LYS A 18 1.94 -33.30 3.52
N ALA A 19 2.24 -32.02 3.78
CA ALA A 19 1.62 -30.89 3.08
C ALA A 19 2.32 -30.70 1.73
N VAL A 20 1.59 -30.96 0.63
CA VAL A 20 2.04 -30.76 -0.75
C VAL A 20 1.19 -29.70 -1.43
N LEU A 21 1.69 -29.06 -2.48
CA LEU A 21 0.94 -28.05 -3.24
C LEU A 21 0.32 -28.70 -4.47
N ALA A 22 -1.00 -28.66 -4.61
CA ALA A 22 -1.75 -29.27 -5.71
C ALA A 22 -2.60 -28.23 -6.47
N CYS A 23 -2.73 -28.44 -7.77
CA CYS A 23 -3.61 -27.68 -8.64
C CYS A 23 -4.87 -28.48 -8.99
N SER A 24 -5.98 -27.79 -9.24
CA SER A 24 -7.22 -28.40 -9.71
C SER A 24 -7.09 -29.10 -11.06
N CYS A 25 -6.09 -28.75 -11.88
CA CYS A 25 -5.78 -29.44 -13.14
C CYS A 25 -5.03 -30.77 -12.96
N GLY A 26 -4.78 -31.21 -11.71
CA GLY A 26 -4.09 -32.45 -11.39
C GLY A 26 -2.57 -32.35 -11.26
N PHE A 27 -1.98 -31.16 -11.42
CA PHE A 27 -0.56 -30.95 -11.15
C PHE A 27 -0.28 -30.93 -9.64
N VAL A 28 0.73 -31.68 -9.19
CA VAL A 28 1.17 -31.71 -7.78
C VAL A 28 2.64 -31.33 -7.70
N ASP A 29 2.94 -30.25 -7.00
CA ASP A 29 4.28 -29.81 -6.67
C ASP A 29 4.69 -30.40 -5.31
N ARG A 30 5.63 -31.35 -5.37
CA ARG A 30 6.24 -31.99 -4.19
C ARG A 30 7.56 -31.30 -3.76
N LYS A 31 8.00 -30.27 -4.48
CA LYS A 31 9.22 -29.52 -4.16
C LYS A 31 9.06 -28.62 -2.94
N HIS A 32 7.82 -28.29 -2.57
CA HIS A 32 7.47 -27.53 -1.38
C HIS A 32 6.87 -28.40 -0.27
N GLU A 33 7.38 -29.63 -0.08
CA GLU A 33 7.04 -30.45 1.09
C GLU A 33 7.35 -29.68 2.38
N GLY A 34 6.29 -29.35 3.14
CA GLY A 34 6.43 -28.73 4.46
C GLY A 34 6.54 -27.20 4.49
N ALA A 35 6.21 -26.49 3.40
CA ALA A 35 6.15 -25.02 3.46
C ALA A 35 5.04 -24.58 4.45
N PRO A 36 5.38 -23.94 5.58
CA PRO A 36 4.37 -23.47 6.51
C PRO A 36 3.56 -22.35 5.83
N LEU A 37 2.22 -22.45 5.89
CA LEU A 37 1.35 -21.30 5.70
C LEU A 37 1.62 -20.35 6.87
N LYS A 38 2.61 -19.48 6.72
CA LYS A 38 2.83 -18.41 7.67
C LYS A 38 1.82 -17.33 7.30
N GLU A 39 0.70 -17.26 8.03
CA GLU A 39 -0.06 -16.02 8.14
C GLU A 39 0.84 -15.03 8.84
N VAL A 40 1.71 -14.37 8.07
CA VAL A 40 2.30 -13.14 8.54
C VAL A 40 1.23 -12.11 8.31
N VAL A 41 0.43 -11.83 9.34
CA VAL A 41 -0.18 -10.51 9.49
C VAL A 41 0.99 -9.57 9.70
N LYS A 42 1.68 -9.26 8.61
CA LYS A 42 2.48 -8.06 8.60
C LYS A 42 1.45 -6.97 8.73
N ASN A 43 1.32 -6.43 9.94
CA ASN A 43 1.07 -5.02 10.09
C ASN A 43 2.29 -4.31 9.47
N GLU A 44 2.45 -4.47 8.15
CA GLU A 44 3.06 -3.46 7.34
C GLU A 44 2.10 -2.30 7.57
N GLU A 45 2.46 -1.46 8.54
CA GLU A 45 2.52 -0.04 8.29
C GLU A 45 3.14 0.05 6.89
N LYS A 46 2.26 -0.07 5.89
CA LYS A 46 2.54 0.41 4.56
C LYS A 46 2.77 1.85 4.88
N ASN A 47 4.05 2.16 5.06
CA ASN A 47 4.64 3.40 4.67
C ASN A 47 4.00 3.59 3.31
N LEU A 48 2.89 4.32 3.30
CA LEU A 48 2.33 4.89 2.11
C LEU A 48 3.59 5.43 1.48
N ASN A 49 3.95 4.91 0.31
CA ASN A 49 4.98 5.55 -0.48
C ASN A 49 4.35 6.90 -0.78
N VAL A 50 4.47 7.83 0.17
CA VAL A 50 4.52 9.25 -0.07
C VAL A 50 5.56 9.28 -1.15
N VAL A 51 5.07 9.52 -2.36
CA VAL A 51 5.90 9.59 -3.54
C VAL A 51 6.91 10.68 -3.21
N ASP A 52 8.09 10.27 -2.77
CA ASP A 52 9.32 11.06 -2.67
C ASP A 52 9.87 11.23 -4.10
N GLY A 53 8.96 11.53 -5.02
CA GLY A 53 9.24 11.89 -6.39
C GLY A 53 9.07 13.40 -6.47
N GLU A 54 10.06 14.04 -7.07
CA GLU A 54 10.13 15.46 -7.40
C GLU A 54 8.96 15.89 -8.32
N GLU A 55 7.73 15.81 -7.84
CA GLU A 55 6.50 16.27 -8.50
C GLU A 55 5.99 17.56 -7.83
N GLU A 56 6.89 18.37 -7.26
CA GLU A 56 6.57 19.71 -6.75
C GLU A 56 5.92 20.60 -7.84
N GLY A 57 6.05 20.23 -9.13
CA GLY A 57 5.43 20.93 -10.25
C GLY A 57 4.03 20.47 -10.69
N MET A 58 3.44 19.41 -10.10
CA MET A 58 2.14 18.88 -10.56
C MET A 58 1.01 18.96 -9.52
N LEU A 59 1.31 19.29 -8.27
CA LEU A 59 0.28 19.44 -7.25
C LEU A 59 -0.51 20.74 -7.48
N PRO A 60 -1.84 20.73 -7.32
CA PRO A 60 -2.63 21.96 -7.41
C PRO A 60 -2.29 22.91 -6.26
N LEU A 61 -2.23 24.21 -6.56
CA LEU A 61 -2.10 25.27 -5.55
C LEU A 61 -3.47 25.64 -4.97
N THR A 62 -3.48 25.96 -3.69
CA THR A 62 -4.62 26.53 -2.96
C THR A 62 -4.15 27.70 -2.11
N ASP A 63 -5.06 28.63 -1.82
CA ASP A 63 -4.84 29.65 -0.79
C ASP A 63 -4.92 28.98 0.58
N ALA A 64 -3.80 28.93 1.28
CA ALA A 64 -3.68 28.40 2.64
C ALA A 64 -2.45 29.01 3.32
N GLU A 65 -2.64 29.59 4.50
CA GLU A 65 -1.57 30.24 5.24
C GLU A 65 -0.63 29.21 5.89
N CYS A 66 0.66 29.32 5.59
CA CYS A 66 1.66 28.45 6.18
C CYS A 66 1.88 28.77 7.66
N PRO A 67 1.73 27.80 8.59
CA PRO A 67 1.91 28.03 10.03
C PRO A 67 3.35 28.34 10.44
N LYS A 68 4.32 28.19 9.53
CA LYS A 68 5.76 28.42 9.78
C LYS A 68 6.27 29.74 9.23
N CYS A 69 5.77 30.18 8.07
CA CYS A 69 6.30 31.36 7.37
C CYS A 69 5.23 32.35 6.91
N HIS A 70 3.95 32.09 7.20
CA HIS A 70 2.81 32.95 6.85
C HIS A 70 2.64 33.24 5.35
N HIS A 71 3.26 32.43 4.48
CA HIS A 71 2.98 32.47 3.05
C HIS A 71 1.56 32.01 2.76
N ALA A 72 0.86 32.68 1.85
CA ALA A 72 -0.57 32.48 1.61
C ALA A 72 -0.90 31.33 0.64
N LYS A 73 0.10 30.68 0.04
CA LYS A 73 -0.10 29.61 -0.95
C LYS A 73 0.55 28.30 -0.54
N ALA A 74 -0.17 27.21 -0.80
CA ALA A 74 0.32 25.86 -0.57
C ALA A 74 -0.14 24.90 -1.67
N PHE A 75 0.68 23.92 -1.99
CA PHE A 75 0.30 22.75 -2.76
C PHE A 75 -0.58 21.83 -1.90
N PHE A 76 -1.58 21.18 -2.48
CA PHE A 76 -2.41 20.22 -1.74
C PHE A 76 -2.55 18.86 -2.42
N TRP A 77 -2.74 17.82 -1.62
CA TRP A 77 -3.13 16.49 -2.08
C TRP A 77 -4.05 15.81 -1.06
N LEU A 78 -4.87 14.89 -1.57
CA LEU A 78 -5.83 14.13 -0.77
C LEU A 78 -5.32 12.70 -0.59
N VAL A 79 -5.33 12.23 0.64
CA VAL A 79 -5.02 10.83 0.98
C VAL A 79 -6.28 10.16 1.49
N GLN A 80 -6.67 9.09 0.81
CA GLN A 80 -7.76 8.22 1.23
C GLN A 80 -7.23 7.28 2.32
N THR A 81 -7.59 7.53 3.58
CA THR A 81 -7.35 6.56 4.64
C THR A 81 -8.39 5.44 4.52
N ARG A 82 -7.96 4.18 4.67
CA ARG A 82 -8.81 3.00 4.37
C ARG A 82 -9.85 2.71 5.47
N ALA A 83 -9.99 3.58 6.45
CA ALA A 83 -10.93 3.43 7.55
C ALA A 83 -12.25 4.10 7.16
N GLY A 84 -13.35 3.34 7.16
CA GLY A 84 -14.68 3.84 6.77
C GLY A 84 -15.26 4.94 7.66
N ASP A 85 -14.58 5.28 8.76
CA ASP A 85 -14.97 6.31 9.72
C ASP A 85 -14.14 7.60 9.62
N GLU A 86 -13.09 7.65 8.78
CA GLU A 86 -12.28 8.86 8.58
C GLU A 86 -12.55 9.46 7.19
N GLY A 87 -12.94 10.74 7.15
CA GLY A 87 -13.04 11.48 5.89
C GLY A 87 -11.69 11.58 5.17
N GLU A 88 -11.73 11.99 3.90
CA GLU A 88 -10.51 12.23 3.12
C GLU A 88 -9.56 13.20 3.84
N THR A 89 -8.29 12.81 4.03
CA THR A 89 -7.32 13.68 4.69
C THR A 89 -6.64 14.56 3.65
N LYS A 90 -6.80 15.89 3.77
CA LYS A 90 -6.13 16.87 2.93
C LYS A 90 -4.80 17.29 3.56
N PHE A 91 -3.74 17.17 2.78
CA PHE A 91 -2.40 17.61 3.14
C PHE A 91 -2.04 18.87 2.35
N LEU A 92 -1.29 19.77 2.98
CA LEU A 92 -0.83 21.03 2.43
C LEU A 92 0.69 21.11 2.54
N LYS A 93 1.38 21.60 1.52
CA LYS A 93 2.82 21.91 1.52
C LYS A 93 3.05 23.34 1.09
N CYS A 94 3.72 24.13 1.93
CA CYS A 94 4.03 25.52 1.64
C CYS A 94 4.87 25.65 0.37
N GLU A 95 4.44 26.51 -0.55
CA GLU A 95 5.17 26.83 -1.77
C GLU A 95 6.53 27.50 -1.46
N SER A 96 6.60 28.30 -0.40
CA SER A 96 7.77 29.11 -0.06
C SER A 96 8.81 28.36 0.81
N CYS A 97 8.37 27.66 1.86
CA CYS A 97 9.27 27.05 2.85
C CYS A 97 9.22 25.52 2.92
N GLY A 98 8.37 24.88 2.10
CA GLY A 98 8.22 23.42 2.05
C GLY A 98 7.62 22.77 3.29
N ASN A 99 7.14 23.54 4.27
CA ASN A 99 6.47 23.00 5.46
C ASN A 99 5.20 22.24 5.05
N THR A 100 5.03 21.01 5.51
CA THR A 100 3.84 20.19 5.25
C THR A 100 2.96 20.09 6.50
N TRP A 101 1.64 20.27 6.36
CA TRP A 101 0.66 20.13 7.45
C TRP A 101 -0.64 19.50 6.95
N ARG A 102 -1.48 19.05 7.90
CA ARG A 102 -2.81 18.51 7.60
C ARG A 102 -3.86 19.60 7.75
N ASP A 103 -4.78 19.65 6.80
CA ASP A 103 -5.97 20.50 6.82
C ASP A 103 -7.12 19.67 7.39
N TYR A 104 -7.68 20.08 8.53
CA TYR A 104 -8.74 19.34 9.22
C TYR A 104 -10.17 19.79 8.81
N GLY A 105 -10.28 20.76 7.90
CA GLY A 105 -11.55 21.39 7.53
C GLY A 105 -12.05 22.40 8.55
#